data_AF-A0A966W0X5-F1
#
_entry.id   AF-A0A966W0X5-F1
#
_cell.length_a   1.000
_cell.length_b   1.000
_cell.length_c   1.000
_cell.angle_alpha   90.00
_cell.angle_beta   90.00
_cell.angle_gamma   90.00
#
_symmetry.space_group_name_H-M   'P 1'
#
loop_
_entity.id
_entity.type
_entity.pdbx_description
1 polymer ?
#
loop_
_entity_poly.entity_id
_entity_poly.type
_entity_poly.pdbx_seq_one_letter_code
_entity_poly.pdbx_strand_id
1 'polypeptide(L)'
;VSAGLGIPTFKLRKATVHVDAEQYAWDKLKSGAAGFAPLFGAGAGEPQDAFFASADQALFLNNGSMVRSWLAPSAENLTARLGKLADARALAEELYLSTLTRLPTEAEVAAVQKQLASRDKEKPAGVQELAWGLLTSAEFRFKH
;
A
#
# COMPACT_ATOMS: atom_id res chain seq x y z
N VAL A 1 -55.26 -6.31 38.88
CA VAL A 1 -55.38 -6.38 37.41
C VAL A 1 -54.33 -5.47 36.79
N SER A 2 -53.66 -6.01 35.77
CA SER A 2 -52.72 -5.39 34.85
C SER A 2 -51.24 -5.33 35.22
N ALA A 3 -50.52 -6.28 34.61
CA ALA A 3 -49.09 -6.33 34.42
C ALA A 3 -48.64 -5.32 33.34
N GLY A 4 -47.42 -4.79 33.47
CA GLY A 4 -46.77 -3.96 32.46
C GLY A 4 -45.30 -4.30 32.36
N LEU A 5 -44.98 -5.46 31.78
CA LEU A 5 -43.62 -5.87 31.46
C LEU A 5 -43.12 -5.04 30.26
N GLY A 6 -42.40 -3.94 30.53
CA GLY A 6 -41.73 -3.16 29.50
C GLY A 6 -40.43 -3.86 29.08
N ILE A 7 -40.48 -4.66 28.03
CA ILE A 7 -39.27 -5.18 27.37
C ILE A 7 -38.63 -4.02 26.60
N PRO A 8 -37.40 -3.57 26.92
CA PRO A 8 -36.69 -2.67 26.03
C PRO A 8 -36.25 -3.46 24.80
N THR A 9 -36.81 -3.07 23.66
CA THR A 9 -36.49 -3.55 22.32
C THR A 9 -35.00 -3.36 22.02
N PHE A 10 -34.30 -4.47 21.82
CA PHE A 10 -32.95 -4.49 21.27
C PHE A 10 -33.04 -4.34 19.74
N LYS A 11 -33.18 -3.11 19.25
CA LYS A 11 -33.00 -2.79 17.82
C LYS A 11 -32.08 -1.59 17.68
N LEU A 12 -31.19 -1.68 16.68
CA LEU A 12 -30.18 -0.70 16.23
C LEU A 12 -28.81 -0.83 16.91
N ARG A 13 -28.04 -1.88 16.55
CA ARG A 13 -26.57 -1.85 16.65
C ARG A 13 -25.84 -2.06 15.32
N LYS A 14 -26.49 -2.62 14.30
CA LYS A 14 -25.82 -2.90 13.02
C LYS A 14 -25.58 -1.64 12.19
N ALA A 15 -26.57 -0.75 12.07
CA ALA A 15 -26.43 0.47 11.29
C ALA A 15 -25.39 1.44 11.86
N THR A 16 -25.34 1.61 13.18
CA THR A 16 -24.39 2.51 13.86
C THR A 16 -22.95 2.05 13.68
N VAL A 17 -22.67 0.75 13.82
CA VAL A 17 -21.32 0.19 13.62
C VAL A 17 -20.80 0.39 12.19
N HIS A 18 -21.68 0.30 11.17
CA HIS A 18 -21.28 0.55 9.79
C HIS A 18 -20.94 2.02 9.55
N VAL A 19 -21.75 2.95 10.04
CA VAL A 19 -21.50 4.40 9.92
C VAL A 19 -20.24 4.81 10.69
N ASP A 20 -20.03 4.24 11.88
CA ASP A 20 -18.83 4.50 12.68
C ASP A 20 -17.56 3.95 12.01
N ALA A 21 -17.65 2.78 11.37
CA ALA A 21 -16.53 2.19 10.63
C ALA A 21 -16.20 2.97 9.35
N GLU A 22 -17.20 3.43 8.61
CA GLU A 22 -17.03 4.26 7.41
C GLU A 22 -16.41 5.62 7.77
N GLN A 23 -16.93 6.28 8.81
CA GLN A 23 -16.39 7.56 9.27
C GLN A 23 -14.95 7.42 9.75
N TYR A 24 -14.65 6.36 10.52
CA TYR A 24 -13.30 6.05 10.95
C TYR A 24 -12.36 5.80 9.77
N ALA A 25 -12.77 4.98 8.80
CA ALA A 25 -11.98 4.71 7.59
C ALA A 25 -11.72 6.00 6.81
N TRP A 26 -12.74 6.85 6.66
CA TRP A 26 -12.62 8.13 5.97
C TRP A 26 -11.69 9.09 6.70
N ASP A 27 -11.76 9.17 8.03
CA ASP A 27 -10.87 10.01 8.82
C ASP A 27 -9.40 9.61 8.70
N LYS A 28 -9.12 8.31 8.52
CA LYS A 28 -7.77 7.81 8.26
C LYS A 28 -7.32 8.03 6.82
N LEU A 29 -8.23 7.92 5.85
CA LEU A 29 -7.90 7.95 4.43
C LEU A 29 -7.81 9.37 3.86
N LYS A 30 -8.69 10.30 4.30
CA LYS A 30 -8.92 11.60 3.66
C LYS A 30 -7.66 12.42 3.43
N SER A 31 -6.70 12.39 4.37
CA SER A 31 -5.44 13.12 4.23
C SER A 31 -4.53 12.56 3.13
N GLY A 32 -4.51 11.24 2.93
CA GLY A 32 -3.75 10.60 1.85
C GLY A 32 -4.48 10.73 0.50
N ALA A 33 -5.79 10.50 0.51
CA ALA A 33 -6.62 10.61 -0.69
C ALA A 33 -6.63 12.03 -1.28
N ALA A 34 -6.57 13.08 -0.46
CA ALA A 34 -6.53 14.46 -0.95
C ALA A 34 -5.32 14.77 -1.86
N GLY A 35 -4.17 14.12 -1.64
CA GLY A 35 -2.98 14.29 -2.49
C GLY A 35 -2.90 13.32 -3.66
N PHE A 36 -3.51 12.13 -3.55
CA PHE A 36 -3.43 11.07 -4.55
C PHE A 36 -4.59 11.10 -5.55
N ALA A 37 -5.83 11.28 -5.08
CA ALA A 37 -7.03 11.19 -5.90
C ALA A 37 -7.08 12.20 -7.07
N PRO A 38 -6.60 13.45 -6.93
CA PRO A 38 -6.58 14.38 -8.06
C PRO A 38 -5.62 13.98 -9.20
N LEU A 39 -4.62 13.15 -8.91
CA LEU A 39 -3.60 12.74 -9.88
C LEU A 39 -3.91 11.39 -10.54
N PHE A 40 -4.58 10.51 -9.82
CA PHE A 40 -4.82 9.12 -10.25
C PHE A 40 -6.30 8.73 -10.34
N GLY A 41 -7.22 9.54 -9.79
CA GLY A 41 -8.65 9.35 -9.92
C GLY A 41 -9.20 10.10 -11.13
N ALA A 42 -10.11 9.47 -11.88
CA ALA A 42 -10.95 10.18 -12.82
C ALA A 42 -11.94 11.09 -12.07
N GLY A 43 -12.36 12.20 -12.69
CA GLY A 43 -13.41 13.06 -12.15
C GLY A 43 -14.72 12.28 -11.93
N ALA A 44 -15.57 12.75 -11.03
CA ALA A 44 -16.87 12.11 -10.79
C ALA A 44 -17.69 12.07 -12.09
N GLY A 45 -17.99 10.87 -12.58
CA GLY A 45 -18.76 10.66 -13.82
C GLY A 45 -17.92 10.58 -15.10
N GLU A 46 -16.60 10.69 -15.03
CA GLU A 46 -15.71 10.54 -16.19
C GLU A 46 -15.45 9.06 -16.51
N PRO A 47 -15.35 8.68 -17.80
CA PRO A 47 -14.97 7.33 -18.21
C PRO A 47 -13.56 6.96 -17.69
N GLN A 48 -13.40 5.78 -17.08
CA GLN A 48 -12.12 5.31 -16.50
C GLN A 48 -11.25 4.49 -17.47
N ASP A 49 -11.69 4.35 -18.70
CA ASP A 49 -11.13 3.51 -19.76
C ASP A 49 -9.99 4.20 -20.54
N ALA A 50 -9.76 5.49 -20.33
CA ALA A 50 -8.63 6.21 -20.91
C ALA A 50 -7.38 6.07 -20.02
N PHE A 51 -6.36 5.39 -20.53
CA PHE A 51 -5.04 5.32 -19.90
C PHE A 51 -4.35 6.69 -19.95
N PHE A 52 -4.18 7.33 -18.80
CA PHE A 52 -3.40 8.55 -18.66
C PHE A 52 -2.11 8.26 -17.89
N ALA A 53 -0.97 8.36 -18.57
CA ALA A 53 0.35 8.31 -17.95
C ALA A 53 1.04 9.67 -18.09
N SER A 54 0.72 10.62 -17.20
CA SER A 54 1.30 11.96 -17.26
C SER A 54 2.68 12.05 -16.62
N ALA A 55 3.46 13.05 -17.03
CA ALA A 55 4.73 13.38 -16.39
C ALA A 55 4.54 13.72 -14.90
N ASP A 56 3.42 14.38 -14.56
CA ASP A 56 3.10 14.77 -13.18
C ASP A 56 2.85 13.56 -12.28
N GLN A 57 2.21 12.50 -12.77
CA GLN A 57 2.03 11.25 -12.03
C GLN A 57 3.37 10.54 -11.78
N ALA A 58 4.24 10.49 -12.79
CA ALA A 58 5.57 9.90 -12.64
C ALA A 58 6.43 10.71 -11.65
N LEU A 59 6.35 12.05 -11.71
CA LEU A 59 7.03 12.95 -10.78
C LEU A 59 6.51 12.80 -9.36
N PHE A 60 5.19 12.64 -9.18
CA PHE A 60 4.58 12.40 -7.88
C PHE A 60 5.05 11.06 -7.27
N LEU A 61 5.12 9.98 -8.06
CA LEU A 61 5.63 8.70 -7.59
C LEU A 61 7.14 8.75 -7.27
N ASN A 62 7.92 9.48 -8.07
CA ASN A 62 9.37 9.56 -7.94
C ASN A 62 9.85 10.54 -6.86
N ASN A 63 9.12 11.62 -6.61
CA ASN A 63 9.53 12.67 -5.65
C ASN A 63 8.59 12.81 -4.46
N GLY A 64 7.44 12.12 -4.47
CA GLY A 64 6.44 12.20 -3.42
C GLY A 64 6.90 11.49 -2.15
N SER A 65 7.07 12.26 -1.07
CA SER A 65 7.26 11.72 0.28
C SER A 65 6.09 10.83 0.74
N MET A 66 4.90 11.01 0.16
CA MET A 66 3.69 10.25 0.49
C MET A 66 3.85 8.75 0.20
N VAL A 67 4.26 8.37 -1.01
CA VAL A 67 4.41 6.94 -1.37
C VAL A 67 5.55 6.31 -0.58
N ARG A 68 6.64 7.07 -0.38
CA ARG A 68 7.73 6.67 0.53
C ARG A 68 7.23 6.45 1.97
N SER A 69 6.31 7.27 2.47
CA SER A 69 5.73 7.10 3.82
C SER A 69 4.89 5.83 3.96
N TRP A 70 4.19 5.40 2.91
CA TRP A 70 3.44 4.13 2.92
C TRP A 70 4.35 2.90 2.97
N LEU A 71 5.58 3.05 2.46
CA LEU A 71 6.62 2.03 2.50
C LEU A 71 7.46 2.09 3.78
N ALA A 72 7.29 3.10 4.64
CA ALA A 72 7.92 3.07 5.96
C ALA A 72 7.39 1.85 6.73
N PRO A 73 8.26 1.04 7.37
CA PRO A 73 7.82 -0.12 8.13
C PRO A 73 6.78 0.28 9.19
N SER A 74 5.59 -0.30 9.11
CA SER A 74 4.47 -0.01 10.02
C SER A 74 3.59 -1.25 10.17
N ALA A 75 3.33 -1.65 11.42
CA ALA A 75 2.62 -2.87 11.76
C ALA A 75 3.14 -4.09 10.96
N GLU A 76 2.31 -4.65 10.08
CA GLU A 76 2.62 -5.81 9.24
C GLU A 76 2.56 -5.48 7.73
N ASN A 77 2.83 -4.23 7.35
CA ASN A 77 2.97 -3.87 5.94
C ASN A 77 4.15 -4.59 5.27
N LEU A 78 4.20 -4.55 3.93
CA LEU A 78 5.18 -5.31 3.15
C LEU A 78 6.62 -5.09 3.64
N THR A 79 7.06 -3.85 3.80
CA THR A 79 8.44 -3.54 4.21
C THR A 79 8.73 -3.96 5.65
N ALA A 80 7.75 -3.95 6.55
CA ALA A 80 7.89 -4.53 7.88
C ALA A 80 8.08 -6.06 7.85
N ARG A 81 7.37 -6.78 6.98
CA ARG A 81 7.54 -8.23 6.81
C ARG A 81 8.89 -8.57 6.17
N LEU A 82 9.23 -7.88 5.08
CA LEU A 82 10.53 -8.04 4.40
C LEU A 82 11.71 -7.75 5.34
N GLY A 83 11.59 -6.77 6.24
CA GLY A 83 12.61 -6.46 7.23
C GLY A 83 12.95 -7.62 8.18
N LYS A 84 12.00 -8.54 8.42
CA LYS A 84 12.16 -9.72 9.29
C LYS A 84 12.86 -10.90 8.60
N LEU A 85 12.94 -10.89 7.26
CA LEU A 85 13.54 -11.99 6.50
C LEU A 85 15.06 -11.88 6.49
N ALA A 86 15.77 -12.87 7.04
CA ALA A 86 17.24 -12.90 7.03
C ALA A 86 17.80 -13.32 5.67
N ASP A 87 17.11 -14.21 4.97
CA ASP A 87 17.53 -14.73 3.67
C ASP A 87 17.18 -13.75 2.54
N ALA A 88 18.18 -13.40 1.73
CA ALA A 88 18.03 -12.43 0.64
C ALA A 88 17.15 -12.96 -0.49
N ARG A 89 17.15 -14.29 -0.74
CA ARG A 89 16.30 -14.89 -1.77
C ARG A 89 14.84 -14.87 -1.36
N ALA A 90 14.52 -15.31 -0.14
CA ALA A 90 13.16 -15.24 0.40
C ALA A 90 12.63 -13.79 0.39
N LEU A 91 13.48 -12.83 0.72
CA LEU A 91 13.14 -11.40 0.64
C LEU A 91 12.84 -10.98 -0.80
N ALA A 92 13.67 -11.36 -1.76
CA ALA A 92 13.43 -11.08 -3.17
C ALA A 92 12.13 -11.74 -3.68
N GLU A 93 11.86 -12.99 -3.31
CA GLU A 93 10.65 -13.72 -3.70
C GLU A 93 9.39 -13.03 -3.17
N GLU A 94 9.33 -12.70 -1.86
CA GLU A 94 8.17 -11.99 -1.31
C GLU A 94 8.01 -10.59 -1.92
N LEU A 95 9.11 -9.86 -2.11
CA LEU A 95 9.10 -8.52 -2.71
C LEU A 95 8.50 -8.57 -4.12
N TYR A 96 9.04 -9.40 -5.00
CA TYR A 96 8.64 -9.48 -6.40
C TYR A 96 7.22 -10.03 -6.58
N LEU A 97 6.82 -11.03 -5.78
CA LEU A 97 5.45 -11.53 -5.82
C LEU A 97 4.45 -10.46 -5.36
N SER A 98 4.80 -9.70 -4.31
CA SER A 98 3.90 -8.68 -3.75
C SER A 98 3.78 -7.44 -4.64
N THR A 99 4.78 -7.13 -5.46
CA THR A 99 4.77 -5.92 -6.30
C THR A 99 4.51 -6.21 -7.78
N LEU A 100 5.11 -7.26 -8.34
CA LEU A 100 5.11 -7.56 -9.78
C LEU A 100 4.39 -8.87 -10.12
N THR A 101 3.75 -9.53 -9.14
CA THR A 101 2.96 -10.76 -9.31
C THR A 101 3.69 -11.92 -10.00
N ARG A 102 5.02 -11.94 -9.93
CA ARG A 102 5.89 -13.01 -10.45
C ARG A 102 7.06 -13.30 -9.52
N LEU A 103 7.69 -14.45 -9.70
CA LEU A 103 8.95 -14.74 -9.04
C LEU A 103 10.10 -13.91 -9.64
N PRO A 104 11.13 -13.57 -8.84
CA PRO A 104 12.33 -12.93 -9.34
C PRO A 104 13.14 -13.91 -10.19
N THR A 105 13.88 -13.37 -11.14
CA THR A 105 14.94 -14.08 -11.84
C THR A 105 16.20 -14.17 -10.98
N GLU A 106 17.13 -15.07 -11.31
CA GLU A 106 18.40 -15.19 -10.56
C GLU A 106 19.23 -13.90 -10.57
N ALA A 107 19.19 -13.12 -11.66
CA ALA A 107 19.85 -11.82 -11.73
C ALA A 107 19.24 -10.79 -10.76
N GLU A 108 17.92 -10.84 -10.58
CA GLU A 108 17.19 -9.97 -9.66
C GLU A 108 17.44 -10.35 -8.20
N VAL A 109 17.49 -11.65 -7.89
CA VAL A 109 17.91 -12.14 -6.56
C VAL A 109 19.31 -11.62 -6.24
N ALA A 110 20.25 -11.73 -7.18
CA ALA A 110 21.61 -11.23 -6.99
C ALA A 110 21.65 -9.70 -6.78
N ALA A 111 20.81 -8.94 -7.48
CA ALA A 111 20.71 -7.49 -7.30
C ALA A 111 20.18 -7.11 -5.91
N VAL A 112 19.13 -7.80 -5.44
CA VAL A 112 18.59 -7.61 -4.08
C VAL A 112 19.66 -7.94 -3.03
N GLN A 113 20.34 -9.09 -3.16
CA GLN A 113 21.39 -9.50 -2.23
C GLN A 113 22.53 -8.46 -2.18
N LYS A 114 22.99 -7.98 -3.33
CA LYS A 114 24.01 -6.93 -3.41
C LYS A 114 23.56 -5.66 -2.70
N GLN A 115 22.30 -5.25 -2.89
CA GLN A 115 21.80 -4.03 -2.30
C GLN A 115 21.70 -4.13 -0.77
N LEU A 116 21.23 -5.27 -0.26
CA LEU A 116 21.16 -5.51 1.19
C LEU A 116 22.56 -5.53 1.82
N ALA A 117 23.53 -6.21 1.22
CA ALA A 117 24.90 -6.28 1.73
C ALA A 117 25.58 -4.91 1.79
N SER A 118 25.26 -4.00 0.86
CA SER A 118 25.80 -2.62 0.89
C SER A 118 25.21 -1.75 2.01
N ARG A 119 24.15 -2.21 2.68
CA ARG A 119 23.37 -1.47 3.67
C ARG A 119 23.06 -2.28 4.93
N ASP A 120 23.94 -3.20 5.34
CA ASP A 120 23.66 -4.11 6.47
C ASP A 120 23.22 -3.39 7.76
N LYS A 121 23.79 -2.21 8.06
CA LYS A 121 23.41 -1.39 9.23
C LYS A 121 22.09 -0.62 9.05
N GLU A 122 21.61 -0.50 7.82
CA GLU A 122 20.45 0.28 7.41
C GLU A 122 19.46 -0.57 6.59
N LYS A 123 19.38 -1.87 6.90
CA LYS A 123 18.53 -2.82 6.19
C LYS A 123 17.09 -2.34 6.02
N PRO A 124 16.41 -1.74 7.01
CA PRO A 124 15.06 -1.20 6.82
C PRO A 124 14.98 -0.16 5.69
N ALA A 125 15.96 0.74 5.61
CA ALA A 125 16.02 1.73 4.53
C ALA A 125 16.32 1.07 3.18
N GLY A 126 17.22 0.08 3.14
CA GLY A 126 17.49 -0.70 1.93
C GLY A 126 16.26 -1.43 1.39
N VAL A 127 15.47 -2.04 2.27
CA VAL A 127 14.21 -2.71 1.92
C VAL A 127 13.18 -1.71 1.39
N GLN A 128 13.05 -0.55 2.03
CA GLN A 128 12.14 0.49 1.59
C GLN A 128 12.51 1.03 0.20
N GLU A 129 13.80 1.22 -0.08
CA GLU A 129 14.30 1.65 -1.40
C GLU A 129 14.08 0.58 -2.47
N LEU A 130 14.28 -0.71 -2.17
CA LEU A 130 13.98 -1.80 -3.10
C LEU A 130 12.48 -1.85 -3.46
N ALA A 131 11.60 -1.77 -2.46
CA ALA A 131 10.16 -1.74 -2.67
C ALA A 131 9.72 -0.52 -3.49
N TRP A 132 10.26 0.65 -3.17
CA TRP A 132 10.00 1.87 -3.92
C TRP A 132 10.47 1.75 -5.38
N GLY A 133 11.69 1.23 -5.60
CA GLY A 133 12.24 1.04 -6.94
C GLY A 133 11.39 0.16 -7.85
N LEU A 134 10.80 -0.91 -7.32
CA LEU A 134 9.88 -1.76 -8.09
C LEU A 134 8.55 -1.05 -8.37
N LEU A 135 7.97 -0.34 -7.41
CA LEU A 135 6.71 0.41 -7.59
C LEU A 135 6.84 1.56 -8.59
N THR A 136 8.04 2.14 -8.73
CA THR A 136 8.34 3.18 -9.72
C THR A 136 8.88 2.63 -11.04
N SER A 137 9.00 1.31 -11.18
CA SER A 137 9.58 0.68 -12.38
C SER A 137 8.62 0.73 -13.57
N ALA A 138 9.19 0.68 -14.78
CA ALA A 138 8.43 0.54 -16.01
C ALA A 138 7.64 -0.79 -16.04
N GLU A 139 8.18 -1.85 -15.43
CA GLU A 139 7.47 -3.13 -15.38
C GLU A 139 6.17 -3.02 -14.58
N PHE A 140 6.21 -2.45 -13.38
CA PHE A 140 5.00 -2.19 -12.59
C PHE A 140 4.00 -1.31 -13.35
N ARG A 141 4.51 -0.32 -14.10
CA ARG A 141 3.67 0.66 -14.82
C ARG A 141 3.07 0.16 -16.12
N PHE A 142 3.58 -0.91 -16.75
CA PHE A 142 3.15 -1.31 -18.09
C PHE A 142 2.89 -2.81 -18.26
N LYS A 143 3.35 -3.66 -17.33
CA LYS A 143 3.04 -5.09 -17.35
C LYS A 143 1.97 -5.37 -16.30
N HIS A 144 0.76 -5.61 -16.77
CA HIS A 144 -0.40 -6.02 -15.99
C HIS A 144 -1.28 -6.94 -16.84
#